data_AF-A0A8R7QHE2-F1
#
_entry.id   AF-A0A8R7QHE2-F1
#
_cell.length_a   1.000
_cell.length_b   1.000
_cell.length_c   1.000
_cell.angle_alpha   90.00
_cell.angle_beta   90.00
_cell.angle_gamma   90.00
#
_symmetry.space_group_name_H-M   'P 1'
#
loop_
_entity.id
_entity.type
_entity.pdbx_description
1 polymer ?
#
loop_
_entity_poly.entity_id
_entity_poly.type
_entity_poly.pdbx_seq_one_letter_code
_entity_poly.pdbx_strand_id
1 'polypeptide(L)'
;MDSAAPNSSSSAAATAAVVAAAAASGNGVQGGDRPEDPSKQNLAQVTASIQRTLGLLHQLNLNVSSFSSASQLPLLQRLNALVAELDTMQKLAEGCNIQVPMEVVK
;
A
#
# COMPACT_ATOMS: atom_id res chain seq x y z
N MET A 1 -47.26 3.52 23.29
CA MET A 1 -48.12 4.37 22.45
C MET A 1 -47.45 5.74 22.48
N ASP A 2 -46.43 5.98 21.66
CA ASP A 2 -46.52 6.33 20.21
C ASP A 2 -47.15 7.74 20.05
N SER A 3 -46.63 8.76 19.36
CA SER A 3 -45.56 8.95 18.36
C SER A 3 -45.04 10.41 18.45
N ALA A 4 -43.75 10.69 18.26
CA ALA A 4 -43.07 11.11 17.02
C ALA A 4 -43.49 12.48 16.42
N ALA A 5 -42.58 13.45 16.48
CA ALA A 5 -42.64 14.76 15.81
C ALA A 5 -42.48 14.64 14.28
N PRO A 6 -42.96 15.61 13.48
CA PRO A 6 -42.89 15.55 12.03
C PRO A 6 -41.47 15.86 11.52
N ASN A 7 -40.91 14.92 10.76
CA ASN A 7 -39.67 15.13 10.01
C ASN A 7 -39.97 15.87 8.70
N SER A 8 -39.24 16.96 8.48
CA SER A 8 -39.23 17.77 7.27
C SER A 8 -38.36 17.15 6.17
N SER A 9 -38.91 17.15 4.96
CA SER A 9 -38.20 17.40 3.69
C SER A 9 -37.06 16.48 3.25
N SER A 10 -37.30 15.66 2.23
CA SER A 10 -36.98 16.01 0.82
C SER A 10 -36.74 14.77 -0.01
N SER A 11 -37.49 14.68 -1.11
CA SER A 11 -37.42 13.67 -2.15
C SER A 11 -36.04 13.64 -2.83
N ALA A 12 -35.35 12.52 -2.74
CA ALA A 12 -34.16 12.25 -3.54
C ALA A 12 -34.41 11.05 -4.45
N ALA A 13 -33.98 11.23 -5.71
CA ALA A 13 -33.76 10.22 -6.74
C ALA A 13 -34.99 9.72 -7.53
N ALA A 14 -35.30 10.43 -8.62
CA ALA A 14 -35.68 9.76 -9.88
C ALA A 14 -35.55 10.74 -11.05
N THR A 15 -34.34 10.94 -11.57
CA THR A 15 -34.15 11.43 -12.93
C THR A 15 -33.07 10.60 -13.62
N ALA A 16 -33.53 9.55 -14.30
CA ALA A 16 -32.73 8.80 -15.26
C ALA A 16 -32.46 9.70 -16.47
N ALA A 17 -31.25 10.27 -16.54
CA ALA A 17 -30.79 10.98 -17.72
C ALA A 17 -30.24 9.96 -18.72
N VAL A 18 -31.09 9.56 -19.65
CA VAL A 18 -30.70 8.88 -20.88
C VAL A 18 -30.21 9.94 -21.85
N VAL A 19 -28.92 9.95 -22.20
CA VAL A 19 -28.44 10.70 -23.37
C VAL A 19 -27.46 9.85 -24.16
N ALA A 20 -27.94 9.44 -25.33
CA ALA A 20 -27.18 8.79 -26.37
C ALA A 20 -26.41 9.82 -27.21
N ALA A 21 -25.16 9.46 -27.51
CA ALA A 21 -24.35 9.72 -28.70
C ALA A 21 -24.35 11.10 -29.40
N ALA A 22 -23.16 11.70 -29.49
CA ALA A 22 -22.72 12.45 -30.67
C ALA A 22 -21.21 12.29 -30.88
N ALA A 23 -20.81 12.12 -32.13
CA ALA A 23 -19.49 11.69 -32.57
C ALA A 23 -18.48 12.83 -32.78
N ALA A 24 -17.20 12.45 -32.71
CA ALA A 24 -16.04 12.97 -33.45
C ALA A 24 -15.55 14.42 -33.22
N SER A 25 -14.39 14.56 -32.57
CA SER A 25 -13.22 15.26 -33.13
C SER A 25 -12.00 15.12 -32.21
N GLY A 26 -10.84 14.86 -32.80
CA GLY A 26 -9.61 14.54 -32.10
C GLY A 26 -9.00 15.69 -31.31
N ASN A 27 -8.33 15.34 -30.22
CA ASN A 27 -6.93 15.70 -29.99
C ASN A 27 -6.41 14.87 -28.80
N GLY A 28 -5.16 14.43 -28.89
CA GLY A 28 -4.54 13.53 -27.93
C GLY A 28 -4.52 14.08 -26.50
N VAL A 29 -5.33 13.48 -25.65
CA VAL A 29 -5.06 13.30 -24.22
C VAL A 29 -5.64 11.95 -23.84
N GLN A 30 -4.89 10.89 -24.14
CA GLN A 30 -5.12 9.58 -23.55
C GLN A 30 -4.69 9.65 -22.08
N GLY A 31 -5.45 10.40 -21.27
CA GLY A 31 -5.59 10.16 -19.85
C GLY A 31 -6.45 8.91 -19.66
N GLY A 32 -5.99 7.81 -20.24
CA GLY A 32 -6.50 6.48 -19.96
C GLY A 32 -5.72 5.96 -18.77
N ASP A 33 -6.45 5.44 -17.80
CA ASP A 33 -6.02 4.50 -16.77
C ASP A 33 -5.09 3.45 -17.41
N ARG A 34 -3.81 3.79 -17.59
CA ARG A 34 -2.79 2.85 -18.05
C ARG A 34 -2.55 1.95 -16.85
N PRO A 35 -2.56 0.62 -17.01
CA PRO A 35 -2.15 -0.27 -15.94
C PRO A 35 -0.81 0.24 -15.40
N GLU A 36 -0.76 0.58 -14.12
CA GLU A 36 0.47 1.07 -13.52
C GLU A 36 1.57 0.05 -13.80
N ASP A 37 2.75 0.52 -14.24
CA ASP A 37 3.84 -0.40 -14.58
C ASP A 37 4.11 -1.28 -13.33
N PRO A 38 3.95 -2.62 -13.42
CA PRO A 38 4.02 -3.48 -12.25
C PRO A 38 5.36 -3.35 -11.51
N SER A 39 6.43 -3.04 -12.25
CA SER A 39 7.75 -2.73 -11.69
C SER A 39 7.77 -1.48 -10.81
N LYS A 40 7.02 -0.42 -11.15
CA LYS A 40 6.90 0.79 -10.31
C LYS A 40 6.12 0.50 -9.04
N GLN A 41 5.06 -0.29 -9.14
CA GLN A 41 4.27 -0.72 -7.98
C GLN A 41 5.10 -1.60 -7.05
N ASN A 42 5.84 -2.57 -7.58
CA ASN A 42 6.78 -3.39 -6.83
C ASN A 42 7.84 -2.53 -6.12
N LEU A 43 8.38 -1.51 -6.80
CA LEU A 43 9.37 -0.60 -6.20
C LEU A 43 8.79 0.20 -5.03
N ALA A 44 7.56 0.68 -5.16
CA ALA A 44 6.86 1.35 -4.05
C ALA A 44 6.64 0.40 -2.87
N GLN A 45 6.29 -0.86 -3.14
CA GLN A 45 6.12 -1.88 -2.11
C GLN A 45 7.46 -2.28 -1.46
N VAL A 46 8.55 -2.40 -2.23
CA VAL A 46 9.92 -2.59 -1.70
C VAL A 46 10.29 -1.42 -0.80
N THR A 47 10.02 -0.18 -1.21
CA THR A 47 10.28 1.01 -0.39
C THR A 47 9.53 0.96 0.94
N ALA A 48 8.25 0.56 0.92
CA ALA A 48 7.47 0.37 2.14
C ALA A 48 7.97 -0.80 3.01
N SER A 49 8.45 -1.88 2.37
CA SER A 49 9.04 -3.04 3.04
C SER A 49 10.36 -2.70 3.73
N ILE A 50 11.19 -1.86 3.11
CA ILE A 50 12.42 -1.32 3.73
C ILE A 50 12.07 -0.57 5.01
N GLN A 51 11.04 0.30 5.00
CA GLN A 51 10.62 1.03 6.20
C GLN A 51 10.13 0.11 7.31
N ARG A 52 9.33 -0.92 6.97
CA ARG A 52 8.90 -1.96 7.93
C ARG A 52 10.09 -2.72 8.51
N THR A 53 11.04 -3.12 7.66
CA THR A 53 12.28 -3.81 8.06
C THR A 53 13.11 -2.96 9.02
N LEU A 54 13.32 -1.67 8.72
CA LEU A 54 14.03 -0.74 9.61
C LEU A 54 13.32 -0.60 10.96
N GLY A 55 11.98 -0.51 10.97
CA GLY A 55 11.18 -0.49 12.20
C GLY A 55 11.37 -1.77 13.04
N LEU A 56 11.33 -2.95 12.40
CA LEU A 56 11.55 -4.23 13.07
C LEU A 56 12.97 -4.35 13.64
N LEU A 57 13.98 -3.93 12.88
CA LEU A 57 15.38 -3.90 13.34
C LEU A 57 15.56 -2.99 14.55
N HIS A 58 14.95 -1.80 14.53
CA HIS A 58 14.98 -0.89 15.67
C HIS A 58 14.32 -1.50 16.90
N GLN A 59 13.14 -2.10 16.73
CA GLN A 59 12.44 -2.79 17.81
C GLN A 59 13.26 -3.96 18.37
N LEU A 60 13.89 -4.75 17.52
CA LEU A 60 14.79 -5.83 17.93
C LEU A 60 15.96 -5.30 18.76
N ASN A 61 16.59 -4.20 18.34
CA ASN A 61 17.68 -3.59 19.08
C ASN A 61 17.25 -3.15 20.49
N LEU A 62 16.09 -2.51 20.63
CA LEU A 62 15.56 -2.13 21.95
C LEU A 62 15.30 -3.36 22.83
N ASN A 63 14.74 -4.40 22.23
CA ASN A 63 14.39 -5.64 22.91
C ASN A 63 15.62 -6.42 23.42
N VAL A 64 16.70 -6.44 22.62
CA VAL A 64 17.98 -7.06 22.99
C VAL A 64 18.72 -6.21 24.04
N SER A 65 18.69 -4.88 23.89
CA SER A 65 19.35 -3.96 24.83
C SER A 65 18.74 -3.99 26.24
N SER A 66 17.45 -4.33 26.35
CA SER A 66 16.70 -4.40 27.60
C SER A 66 16.18 -5.81 27.88
N PHE A 67 16.94 -6.83 27.45
CA PHE A 67 16.49 -8.20 27.50
C PHE A 67 16.17 -8.66 28.93
N SER A 68 15.04 -9.37 29.07
CA SER A 68 14.64 -10.10 30.26
C SER A 68 13.95 -11.40 29.84
N SER A 69 13.77 -12.35 30.76
CA SER A 69 13.08 -13.61 30.49
C SER A 69 11.66 -13.41 29.95
N ALA A 70 10.97 -12.33 30.38
CA ALA A 70 9.64 -11.99 29.87
C ALA A 70 9.66 -11.55 28.39
N SER A 71 10.80 -11.05 27.90
CA SER A 71 10.97 -10.56 26.52
C SER A 71 11.28 -11.68 25.52
N GLN A 72 11.48 -12.94 25.96
CA GLN A 72 11.90 -14.05 25.10
C GLN A 72 10.90 -14.35 23.97
N LEU A 73 9.61 -14.52 24.31
CA LEU A 73 8.59 -14.78 23.29
C LEU A 73 8.39 -13.57 22.35
N PRO A 74 8.27 -12.32 22.84
CA PRO A 74 8.26 -11.14 21.97
C PRO A 74 9.50 -11.00 21.08
N LEU A 75 10.67 -11.42 21.53
CA LEU A 75 11.90 -11.39 20.73
C LEU A 75 11.83 -12.38 19.56
N LEU A 76 11.42 -13.61 19.82
CA LEU A 76 11.21 -14.64 18.79
C LEU A 76 10.17 -14.21 17.74
N GLN A 77 9.06 -13.63 18.19
CA GLN A 77 8.03 -13.11 17.29
C GLN A 77 8.57 -12.00 16.38
N ARG A 78 9.36 -11.07 16.93
CA ARG A 78 9.97 -9.99 16.14
C ARG A 78 11.02 -10.50 15.15
N LEU A 79 11.82 -11.52 15.53
CA LEU A 79 12.75 -12.17 14.61
C LEU A 79 12.03 -12.86 13.46
N ASN A 80 10.96 -13.59 13.75
CA ASN A 80 10.14 -14.23 12.70
C ASN A 80 9.50 -13.19 11.77
N ALA A 81 8.98 -12.09 12.32
CA ALA A 81 8.44 -10.99 11.53
C ALA A 81 9.50 -10.35 10.62
N LEU A 82 10.73 -10.18 11.11
CA LEU A 82 11.84 -9.68 10.30
C LEU A 82 12.15 -10.61 9.13
N VAL A 83 12.26 -11.92 9.38
CA VAL A 83 12.55 -12.90 8.34
C VAL A 83 11.43 -12.93 7.29
N ALA A 84 10.16 -12.89 7.70
CA ALA A 84 9.03 -12.86 6.79
C ALA A 84 8.98 -11.57 5.95
N GLU A 85 9.32 -10.42 6.54
CA GLU A 85 9.41 -9.15 5.82
C GLU A 85 10.55 -9.15 4.80
N LEU A 86 11.71 -9.70 5.14
CA LEU A 86 12.84 -9.84 4.20
C LEU A 86 12.52 -10.77 3.03
N ASP A 87 11.83 -11.90 3.29
CA ASP A 87 11.34 -12.80 2.23
C ASP A 87 10.34 -12.09 1.30
N THR A 88 9.45 -11.28 1.87
CA THR A 88 8.52 -10.45 1.10
C THR A 88 9.27 -9.42 0.25
N MET A 89 10.25 -8.73 0.83
CA MET A 89 11.08 -7.75 0.12
C MET A 89 11.82 -8.38 -1.06
N GLN A 90 12.37 -9.59 -0.87
CA GLN A 90 13.07 -10.34 -1.91
C GLN A 90 12.14 -10.66 -3.09
N LYS A 91 10.95 -11.20 -2.81
CA LYS A 91 9.95 -11.54 -3.85
C LYS A 91 9.49 -10.32 -4.63
N LEU A 92 9.34 -9.18 -3.97
CA LEU A 92 8.98 -7.92 -4.62
C LEU A 92 10.14 -7.35 -5.45
N ALA A 93 11.37 -7.46 -4.95
CA ALA A 93 12.57 -6.96 -5.63
C ALA A 93 12.82 -7.68 -6.96
N GLU A 94 12.53 -8.99 -7.05
CA GLU A 94 12.58 -9.76 -8.30
C GLU A 94 11.67 -9.16 -9.40
N GLY A 95 10.55 -8.54 -9.01
CA GLY A 95 9.62 -7.90 -9.92
C GLY A 95 9.92 -6.43 -10.26
N CYS A 96 10.93 -5.81 -9.62
CA CYS A 96 11.27 -4.40 -9.86
C CYS A 96 12.01 -4.17 -11.19
N ASN A 97 12.69 -5.18 -11.75
CA ASN A 97 13.43 -5.14 -13.03
C ASN A 97 14.16 -3.80 -13.30
N ILE A 98 14.79 -3.24 -12.25
CA ILE A 98 15.56 -1.99 -12.33
C ILE A 98 17.04 -2.31 -12.58
N GLN A 99 17.68 -1.57 -13.49
CA GLN A 99 19.14 -1.60 -13.63
C GLN A 99 19.74 -0.63 -12.62
N VAL A 100 20.67 -1.11 -11.79
CA VAL A 100 21.45 -0.27 -10.89
C VAL A 100 22.80 0.02 -11.55
N PRO A 101 23.07 1.27 -11.98
CA PRO A 101 24.37 1.63 -12.54
C PRO A 101 25.48 1.44 -11.50
N MET A 102 26.65 0.95 -11.93
CA MET A 102 27.78 0.68 -11.03
C MET A 102 28.33 1.94 -10.35
N GLU A 103 28.03 3.13 -10.89
CA GLU A 103 28.38 4.42 -10.27
C GLU A 103 27.68 4.63 -8.93
N VAL A 104 26.55 3.98 -8.70
CA VAL A 104 25.73 4.11 -7.48
C VAL A 104 26.19 3.17 -6.37
N VAL A 105 26.98 2.13 -6.70
CA VAL A 105 27.43 1.08 -5.77
C VAL A 105 28.83 1.35 -5.21
N LYS A 106 29.47 2.46 -5.58
CA LYS A 106 30.80 2.87 -5.08
C LYS A 106 30.73 3.47 -3.69
#